data_AF-A0A9E4PWL9-F1
#
_entry.id   AF-A0A9E4PWL9-F1
#
_cell.length_a   1.000
_cell.length_b   1.000
_cell.length_c   1.000
_cell.angle_alpha   90.00
_cell.angle_beta   90.00
_cell.angle_gamma   90.00
#
_symmetry.space_group_name_H-M   'P 1'
#
loop_
_entity.id
_entity.type
_entity.pdbx_description
1 polymer ?
#
loop_
_entity_poly.entity_id
_entity_poly.type
_entity_poly.pdbx_seq_one_letter_code
_entity_poly.pdbx_strand_id
1 'polypeptide(L)'
;LSYLIVGRIFDRFPNINAGAAEVGHGWLPHWLIRLGEMINYVAGTTPKTDYKPIEYAQMGRFRCGAEPFEGPEMTKACIDLLGTGCLMHQSDYPHNEAHFPDTAGIVIDWPFWQDLGTEALEAHMSGNAEKFLRLI
;
A
#
# COMPACT_ATOMS: atom_id res chain seq x y z
N LEU A 1 8.95 6.41 3.10
CA LEU A 1 9.21 5.59 1.89
C LEU A 1 10.54 5.89 1.20
N SER A 2 10.89 7.16 0.92
CA SER A 2 12.11 7.48 0.15
C SER A 2 13.40 6.97 0.77
N TYR A 3 13.57 7.07 2.09
CA TYR A 3 14.73 6.49 2.76
C TYR A 3 14.80 4.96 2.66
N LEU A 4 13.65 4.27 2.61
CA LEU A 4 13.62 2.81 2.45
C LEU A 4 14.10 2.39 1.06
N ILE A 5 13.72 3.16 0.03
CA ILE A 5 14.08 2.90 -1.37
C ILE A 5 15.48 3.45 -1.69
N VAL A 6 15.68 4.77 -1.64
CA VAL A 6 16.93 5.46 -2.01
C VAL A 6 18.07 5.10 -1.06
N GLY A 7 17.76 4.87 0.22
CA GLY A 7 18.72 4.37 1.20
C GLY A 7 19.03 2.88 1.04
N ARG A 8 18.47 2.19 0.04
CA ARG A 8 18.67 0.76 -0.27
C ARG A 8 18.32 -0.20 0.87
N ILE A 9 17.36 0.16 1.72
CA ILE A 9 16.91 -0.71 2.81
C ILE A 9 16.21 -1.94 2.25
N PHE A 10 15.35 -1.78 1.25
CA PHE A 10 14.68 -2.91 0.61
C PHE A 10 15.65 -3.83 -0.14
N ASP A 11 16.72 -3.31 -0.71
CA ASP A 11 17.72 -4.13 -1.40
C ASP A 11 18.56 -4.94 -0.41
N ARG A 12 19.02 -4.29 0.67
CA ARG A 12 19.87 -4.94 1.68
C ARG A 12 19.12 -5.95 2.54
N PHE A 13 17.83 -5.73 2.75
CA PHE A 13 16.99 -6.55 3.62
C PHE A 13 15.78 -7.08 2.84
N PRO A 14 15.96 -8.12 2.00
CA PRO A 14 14.90 -8.66 1.14
C PRO A 14 13.70 -9.21 1.91
N ASN A 15 13.80 -9.42 3.23
CA ASN A 15 12.70 -9.96 4.05
C ASN A 15 12.08 -8.92 5.02
N ILE A 16 12.46 -7.64 4.91
CA ILE A 16 11.86 -6.59 5.74
C ILE A 16 10.43 -6.27 5.27
N ASN A 17 9.50 -6.18 6.21
CA ASN A 17 8.17 -5.64 5.98
C ASN A 17 8.17 -4.18 6.45
N ALA A 18 7.71 -3.27 5.59
CA ALA A 18 7.54 -1.86 5.93
C ALA A 18 6.18 -1.35 5.46
N GLY A 19 5.59 -0.43 6.20
CA GLY A 19 4.30 0.14 5.85
C GLY A 19 4.03 1.43 6.60
N ALA A 20 2.88 2.03 6.31
CA ALA A 20 2.35 3.17 7.06
C ALA A 20 0.89 2.89 7.43
N ALA A 21 0.48 3.43 8.57
CA ALA A 21 -0.89 3.37 9.09
C ALA A 21 -1.35 4.81 9.36
N GLU A 22 -2.66 5.07 9.29
CA GLU A 22 -3.29 6.34 9.68
C GLU A 22 -2.73 7.59 8.95
N VAL A 23 -2.36 7.44 7.68
CA VAL A 23 -1.84 8.55 6.83
C VAL A 23 -2.51 8.62 5.47
N GLY A 24 -3.62 7.92 5.31
CA GLY A 24 -4.24 7.64 4.02
C GLY A 24 -3.32 6.85 3.07
N HIS A 25 -3.88 6.44 1.94
CA HIS A 25 -3.15 5.65 0.94
C HIS A 25 -3.05 6.29 -0.44
N GLY A 26 -3.86 7.32 -0.74
CA GLY A 26 -3.89 7.95 -2.07
C GLY A 26 -2.57 8.62 -2.51
N TRP A 27 -1.70 8.99 -1.56
CA TRP A 27 -0.39 9.57 -1.87
C TRP A 27 0.59 8.54 -2.47
N LEU A 28 0.40 7.24 -2.20
CA LEU A 28 1.38 6.19 -2.48
C LEU A 28 1.72 6.08 -3.97
N PRO A 29 0.77 5.87 -4.91
CA PRO A 29 1.10 5.74 -6.32
C PRO A 29 1.73 7.01 -6.89
N HIS A 30 1.17 8.18 -6.56
CA HIS A 30 1.73 9.46 -6.98
C HIS A 30 3.17 9.63 -6.50
N TRP A 31 3.45 9.34 -5.23
CA TRP A 31 4.79 9.51 -4.67
C TRP A 31 5.81 8.58 -5.31
N LEU A 32 5.44 7.34 -5.57
CA LEU A 32 6.33 6.35 -6.21
C LEU A 32 6.70 6.76 -7.64
N ILE A 33 5.72 7.23 -8.42
CA ILE A 33 5.96 7.76 -9.77
C ILE A 33 6.87 8.98 -9.70
N ARG A 34 6.54 9.95 -8.84
CA ARG A 34 7.33 11.17 -8.65
C ARG A 34 8.75 10.88 -8.18
N LEU A 35 8.93 9.94 -7.25
CA LEU A 35 10.25 9.55 -6.75
C LEU A 35 11.11 8.90 -7.86
N GLY A 36 10.49 8.13 -8.76
CA GLY A 36 11.16 7.60 -9.95
C GLY A 36 11.74 8.70 -10.82
N GLU A 37 10.92 9.70 -11.16
CA GLU A 37 11.37 10.86 -11.93
C GLU A 37 12.43 11.70 -11.19
N MET A 38 12.31 11.84 -9.86
CA MET A 38 13.33 12.53 -9.07
C MET A 38 14.68 11.81 -9.12
N ILE A 39 14.71 10.47 -9.01
CA ILE A 39 15.95 9.68 -9.12
C ILE A 39 16.59 9.88 -10.50
N ASN A 40 15.79 9.91 -11.57
CA ASN A 40 16.27 10.19 -12.92
C ASN A 40 16.82 11.63 -13.05
N TYR A 41 16.10 12.61 -12.51
CA TYR A 41 16.48 14.03 -12.55
C TYR A 41 17.82 14.30 -11.86
N VAL A 42 18.08 13.64 -10.71
CA VAL A 42 19.35 13.77 -9.98
C VAL A 42 20.31 12.60 -10.23
N ALA A 43 20.22 11.95 -11.39
CA ALA A 43 21.03 10.77 -11.72
C ALA A 43 22.53 11.00 -11.44
N GLY A 44 23.16 10.02 -10.80
CA GLY A 44 24.56 10.08 -10.36
C GLY A 44 24.78 10.61 -8.94
N THR A 45 23.76 11.20 -8.30
CA THR A 45 23.83 11.64 -6.89
C THR A 45 23.15 10.70 -5.91
N THR A 46 22.36 9.75 -6.41
CA THR A 46 21.68 8.73 -5.61
C THR A 46 22.33 7.35 -5.83
N PRO A 47 22.34 6.46 -4.83
CA PRO A 47 22.75 5.07 -5.04
C PRO A 47 21.86 4.40 -6.08
N LYS A 48 22.44 3.57 -6.94
CA LYS A 48 21.66 2.72 -7.84
C LYS A 48 20.79 1.77 -7.02
N THR A 49 19.48 1.77 -7.22
CA THR A 49 18.55 0.77 -6.65
C THR A 49 18.42 -0.43 -7.58
N ASP A 50 18.02 -1.59 -7.05
CA ASP A 50 17.87 -2.80 -7.88
C ASP A 50 16.57 -2.78 -8.72
N TYR A 51 15.57 -2.01 -8.26
CA TYR A 51 14.27 -1.84 -8.92
C TYR A 51 13.88 -0.36 -8.99
N LYS A 52 12.89 -0.04 -9.83
CA LYS A 52 12.23 1.28 -9.84
C LYS A 52 11.42 1.46 -8.56
N PRO A 53 11.22 2.70 -8.08
CA PRO A 53 10.44 2.94 -6.86
C PRO A 53 9.07 2.25 -6.84
N ILE A 54 8.31 2.36 -7.93
CA ILE A 54 6.97 1.75 -8.03
C ILE A 54 6.98 0.22 -7.93
N GLU A 55 8.04 -0.41 -8.45
CA GLU A 55 8.19 -1.87 -8.43
C GLU A 55 8.34 -2.40 -7.01
N TYR A 56 8.93 -1.64 -6.08
CA TYR A 56 8.98 -2.05 -4.66
C TYR A 56 7.57 -2.19 -4.07
N ALA A 57 6.65 -1.27 -4.35
CA ALA A 57 5.27 -1.42 -3.85
C ALA A 57 4.53 -2.55 -4.56
N GLN A 58 4.74 -2.71 -5.88
CA GLN A 58 4.13 -3.81 -6.66
C GLN A 58 4.60 -5.20 -6.21
N MET A 59 5.85 -5.32 -5.75
CA MET A 59 6.37 -6.54 -5.11
C MET A 59 5.89 -6.73 -3.66
N GLY A 60 5.03 -5.84 -3.14
CA GLY A 60 4.55 -5.89 -1.76
C GLY A 60 5.64 -5.59 -0.72
N ARG A 61 6.67 -4.81 -1.08
CA ARG A 61 7.76 -4.41 -0.15
C ARG A 61 7.31 -3.28 0.79
N PHE A 62 6.31 -2.52 0.38
CA PHE A 62 5.67 -1.47 1.18
C PHE A 62 4.15 -1.57 1.07
N ARG A 63 3.44 -1.41 2.19
CA ARG A 63 1.96 -1.42 2.25
C ARG A 63 1.43 -0.24 3.04
N CYS A 64 0.25 0.25 2.69
CA CYS A 64 -0.50 1.20 3.52
C CYS A 64 -1.68 0.52 4.19
N GLY A 65 -1.96 0.90 5.43
CA GLY A 65 -3.31 0.78 5.98
C GLY A 65 -4.28 1.63 5.15
N ALA A 66 -5.46 1.08 4.89
CA ALA A 66 -6.53 1.72 4.14
C ALA A 66 -7.80 1.68 4.98
N GLU A 67 -8.38 2.85 5.18
CA GLU A 67 -9.60 3.02 5.97
C GLU A 67 -10.77 3.33 5.03
N PRO A 68 -12.03 3.23 5.50
CA PRO A 68 -13.18 3.52 4.63
C PRO A 68 -13.25 4.99 4.19
N PHE A 69 -12.65 5.91 4.96
CA PHE A 69 -12.81 7.35 4.78
C PHE A 69 -12.11 7.89 3.52
N GLU A 70 -11.07 7.22 3.02
CA GLU A 70 -10.41 7.57 1.75
C GLU A 70 -11.25 7.18 0.52
N GLY A 71 -12.24 6.30 0.70
CA GLY A 71 -13.24 5.96 -0.29
C GLY A 71 -12.86 4.86 -1.30
N PRO A 72 -13.86 4.28 -1.96
CA PRO A 72 -13.67 3.15 -2.87
C PRO A 72 -12.89 3.52 -4.14
N GLU A 73 -13.09 4.71 -4.69
CA GLU A 73 -12.42 5.14 -5.93
C GLU A 73 -10.91 5.27 -5.73
N MET A 74 -10.48 5.86 -4.61
CA MET A 74 -9.06 6.00 -4.29
C MET A 74 -8.42 4.65 -4.01
N THR A 75 -9.11 3.79 -3.27
CA THR A 75 -8.67 2.42 -2.99
C THR A 75 -8.47 1.65 -4.28
N LYS A 76 -9.47 1.66 -5.17
CA LYS A 76 -9.39 0.99 -6.47
C LYS A 76 -8.25 1.54 -7.32
N ALA A 77 -8.08 2.85 -7.40
CA ALA A 77 -7.01 3.47 -8.18
C ALA A 77 -5.61 3.06 -7.68
N CYS A 78 -5.42 2.94 -6.36
CA CYS A 78 -4.16 2.46 -5.79
C CYS A 78 -3.92 0.99 -6.15
N ILE A 79 -4.94 0.13 -6.09
CA ILE A 79 -4.84 -1.28 -6.47
C ILE A 79 -4.58 -1.43 -7.97
N ASP A 80 -5.25 -0.67 -8.83
CA ASP A 80 -5.06 -0.72 -10.29
C ASP A 80 -3.62 -0.35 -10.69
N LEU A 81 -3.00 0.61 -9.99
CA LEU A 81 -1.62 1.08 -10.27
C LEU A 81 -0.52 0.22 -9.63
N LEU A 82 -0.77 -0.28 -8.42
CA LEU A 82 0.26 -0.92 -7.58
C LEU A 82 0.02 -2.42 -7.36
N GLY A 83 -1.10 -2.96 -7.81
CA GLY A 83 -1.51 -4.35 -7.58
C GLY A 83 -2.15 -4.55 -6.21
N THR A 84 -2.76 -5.73 -6.03
CA THR A 84 -3.55 -6.08 -4.84
C THR A 84 -2.72 -6.17 -3.55
N GLY A 85 -1.39 -6.27 -3.65
CA GLY A 85 -0.50 -6.42 -2.50
C GLY A 85 -0.16 -5.12 -1.75
N CYS A 86 -0.66 -3.96 -2.19
CA CYS A 86 -0.22 -2.64 -1.71
C CYS A 86 -1.00 -2.09 -0.51
N LEU A 87 -2.20 -2.61 -0.22
CA LEU A 87 -3.08 -2.10 0.85
C LEU A 87 -3.47 -3.19 1.86
N MET A 88 -3.75 -2.79 3.09
CA MET A 88 -4.29 -3.62 4.16
C MET A 88 -5.48 -2.89 4.79
N HIS A 89 -6.58 -3.59 5.02
CA HIS A 89 -7.71 -3.01 5.75
C HIS A 89 -7.28 -2.53 7.14
N GLN A 90 -7.71 -1.31 7.51
CA GLN A 90 -7.53 -0.71 8.82
C GLN A 90 -8.86 -0.09 9.26
N SER A 91 -9.26 -0.32 10.51
CA SER A 91 -10.49 0.25 11.07
C SER A 91 -10.30 1.54 11.85
N ASP A 92 -9.08 1.75 12.34
CA ASP A 92 -8.67 2.86 13.20
C ASP A 92 -9.51 3.04 14.48
N TYR A 93 -10.10 1.95 14.96
CA TYR A 93 -10.82 1.97 16.23
C TYR A 93 -9.87 2.29 17.40
N PRO A 94 -10.25 3.18 18.35
CA PRO A 94 -11.56 3.79 18.57
C PRO A 94 -11.65 5.26 18.14
N HIS A 95 -10.91 5.68 17.10
CA HIS A 95 -10.95 7.08 16.67
C HIS A 95 -12.34 7.48 16.18
N ASN A 96 -12.64 8.79 16.22
CA ASN A 96 -13.97 9.30 15.88
C ASN A 96 -14.33 9.09 14.40
N GLU A 97 -13.32 8.96 13.53
CA GLU A 97 -13.49 8.62 12.11
C GLU A 97 -13.72 7.14 11.85
N ALA A 98 -13.48 6.28 12.84
CA ALA A 98 -13.75 4.86 12.71
C ALA A 98 -15.26 4.61 12.59
N HIS A 99 -15.66 3.92 11.53
CA HIS A 99 -17.05 3.51 11.30
C HIS A 99 -17.45 2.29 12.12
N PHE A 100 -17.00 2.17 13.38
CA PHE A 100 -17.24 0.99 14.21
C PHE A 100 -18.70 0.93 14.70
N PRO A 101 -19.37 -0.24 14.66
CA PRO A 101 -18.85 -1.58 14.34
C PRO A 101 -18.89 -1.98 12.86
N ASP A 102 -19.36 -1.11 11.97
CA ASP A 102 -19.68 -1.41 10.57
C ASP A 102 -18.49 -1.28 9.59
N THR A 103 -17.30 -0.84 10.07
CA THR A 103 -16.12 -0.55 9.24
C THR A 103 -15.81 -1.62 8.20
N ALA A 104 -15.76 -2.90 8.61
CA ALA A 104 -15.45 -4.00 7.69
C ALA A 104 -16.56 -4.23 6.65
N GLY A 105 -17.82 -4.13 7.06
CA GLY A 105 -18.97 -4.30 6.18
C GLY A 105 -18.98 -3.25 5.06
N ILE A 106 -18.71 -1.99 5.40
CA ILE A 106 -18.62 -0.89 4.43
C ILE A 106 -17.61 -1.20 3.32
N VAL A 107 -16.43 -1.69 3.68
CA VAL A 107 -15.36 -2.00 2.70
C VAL A 107 -15.70 -3.24 1.87
N ILE A 108 -16.26 -4.29 2.48
CA ILE A 108 -16.68 -5.51 1.78
C ILE A 108 -17.75 -5.22 0.72
N ASP A 109 -18.67 -4.29 1.02
CA ASP A 109 -19.78 -3.95 0.14
C ASP A 109 -19.40 -3.03 -1.04
N TRP A 110 -18.15 -2.60 -1.14
CA TRP A 110 -17.70 -1.75 -2.25
C TRP A 110 -17.85 -2.47 -3.61
N PRO A 111 -18.47 -1.81 -4.62
CA PRO A 111 -18.85 -2.49 -5.85
C PRO A 111 -17.68 -2.92 -6.72
N PHE A 112 -16.51 -2.26 -6.62
CA PHE A 112 -15.37 -2.54 -7.49
C PHE A 112 -14.71 -3.90 -7.23
N TRP A 113 -15.03 -4.58 -6.12
CA TRP A 113 -14.59 -5.96 -5.89
C TRP A 113 -15.18 -6.93 -6.92
N GLN A 114 -16.31 -6.59 -7.54
CA GLN A 114 -16.87 -7.37 -8.66
C GLN A 114 -15.94 -7.37 -9.87
N ASP A 115 -15.19 -6.28 -10.09
CA ASP A 115 -14.22 -6.16 -11.17
C ASP A 115 -12.87 -6.80 -10.80
N LEU A 116 -12.43 -6.63 -9.55
CA LEU A 116 -11.11 -7.12 -9.10
C LEU A 116 -11.13 -8.60 -8.65
N GLY A 117 -12.30 -9.15 -8.36
CA GLY A 117 -12.49 -10.52 -7.91
C GLY A 117 -12.30 -10.74 -6.41
N THR A 118 -12.80 -11.88 -5.94
CA THR A 118 -12.80 -12.25 -4.52
C THR A 118 -11.39 -12.39 -3.94
N GLU A 119 -10.41 -12.85 -4.72
CA GLU A 119 -9.02 -12.95 -4.28
C GLU A 119 -8.42 -11.58 -3.91
N ALA A 120 -8.81 -10.52 -4.63
CA ALA A 120 -8.37 -9.16 -4.31
C ALA A 120 -8.99 -8.65 -3.01
N LEU A 121 -10.28 -8.93 -2.81
CA LEU A 121 -10.99 -8.61 -1.56
C LEU A 121 -10.36 -9.33 -0.36
N GLU A 122 -10.10 -10.65 -0.48
CA GLU A 122 -9.48 -11.45 0.57
C GLU A 122 -8.07 -10.95 0.91
N ALA A 123 -7.27 -10.65 -0.12
CA ALA A 123 -5.94 -10.05 0.07
C ALA A 123 -6.01 -8.72 0.82
N HIS A 124 -6.95 -7.84 0.46
CA HIS A 124 -7.12 -6.54 1.10
C HIS A 124 -7.60 -6.65 2.56
N MET A 125 -8.63 -7.46 2.82
CA MET A 125 -9.28 -7.56 4.13
C MET A 125 -8.47 -8.35 5.16
N SER A 126 -7.66 -9.31 4.75
CA SER A 126 -6.89 -10.16 5.70
C SER A 126 -5.51 -10.55 5.17
N GLY A 127 -5.42 -11.08 3.96
CA GLY A 127 -4.22 -11.78 3.49
C GLY A 127 -2.94 -10.92 3.45
N ASN A 128 -3.05 -9.63 3.14
CA ASN A 128 -1.91 -8.73 3.14
C ASN A 128 -1.43 -8.41 4.56
N ALA A 129 -2.35 -8.23 5.50
CA ALA A 129 -2.03 -7.98 6.91
C ALA A 129 -1.41 -9.23 7.56
N GLU A 130 -1.91 -10.43 7.25
CA GLU A 130 -1.34 -11.70 7.70
C GLU A 130 0.13 -11.86 7.28
N LYS A 131 0.43 -11.59 6.01
CA LYS A 131 1.81 -11.62 5.47
C LYS A 131 2.69 -10.52 6.08
N PHE A 132 2.13 -9.33 6.28
CA PHE A 132 2.86 -8.17 6.82
C PHE A 132 3.25 -8.38 8.29
N LEU A 133 2.29 -8.82 9.11
CA LEU A 133 2.42 -9.04 10.54
C LEU A 133 2.98 -10.42 10.89
N ARG A 134 3.07 -11.33 9.92
CA ARG A 134 3.55 -12.72 10.08
C ARG A 134 2.69 -13.50 11.08
N LEU A 135 1.37 -13.44 10.89
CA LEU A 135 0.40 -14.11 11.76
C LEU A 135 0.23 -15.60 11.46
N ILE A 136 0.75 -16.06 10.32
CA ILE A 136 0.75 -17.45 9.85
C ILE A 136 2.16 -17.91 9.48
#